data_AF-A0A7J4Q6P2-F1
#
_entry.id   AF-A0A7J4Q6P2-F1
#
_cell.length_a   1.000
_cell.length_b   1.000
_cell.length_c   1.000
_cell.angle_alpha   90.00
_cell.angle_beta   90.00
_cell.angle_gamma   90.00
#
_symmetry.space_group_name_H-M   'P 1'
#
loop_
_entity.id
_entity.type
_entity.pdbx_description
1 polymer ?
#
loop_
_entity_poly.entity_id
_entity_poly.type
_entity_poly.pdbx_seq_one_letter_code
_entity_poly.pdbx_strand_id
1 'polypeptide(L)' 'MEITTIKLQKKTKSELDKMKQNQETYDGIIKRLVAEIKKKYQKKELIEGYSQIGKEDLKELEGWETATWRDEEWK' A
#
# COMPACT_ATOMS: atom_id res chain seq x y z
N MET A 1 3.87 17.05 23.22
CA MET A 1 2.85 16.82 22.18
C MET A 1 3.02 17.94 21.16
N GLU A 2 3.51 17.64 19.96
CA GLU A 2 3.70 18.67 18.94
C GLU A 2 2.36 19.01 18.29
N ILE A 3 2.06 20.30 18.20
CA ILE A 3 0.82 20.81 17.61
C ILE A 3 1.20 21.51 16.32
N THR A 4 0.62 21.06 15.21
CA THR A 4 0.82 21.67 13.90
C THR A 4 -0.49 22.25 13.39
N THR A 5 -0.43 23.46 12.86
CA THR A 5 -1.58 24.12 12.24
C THR A 5 -1.60 23.83 10.75
N ILE A 6 -2.73 23.30 10.27
CA ILE A 6 -2.93 22.97 8.84
C ILE A 6 -4.01 23.89 8.29
N LYS A 7 -3.73 24.54 7.15
CA LYS A 7 -4.73 25.31 6.40
C LYS A 7 -5.52 24.35 5.51
N LEU A 8 -6.84 24.37 5.62
CA LEU A 8 -7.75 23.55 4.82
C LEU A 8 -8.71 24.44 4.04
N GLN A 9 -9.12 23.98 2.86
CA GLN A 9 -10.21 24.62 2.13
C GLN A 9 -11.51 24.50 2.93
N LYS A 10 -12.38 25.52 2.85
CA LYS A 10 -13.65 25.56 3.57
C LYS A 10 -14.51 24.32 3.28
N LYS A 11 -14.51 23.84 2.02
CA LYS A 11 -15.21 22.62 1.61
C LYS A 11 -14.67 21.39 2.34
N THR A 12 -13.35 21.21 2.38
CA THR A 12 -12.70 20.10 3.08
C THR A 12 -13.00 20.10 4.58
N LYS A 13 -12.99 21.28 5.21
CA LYS A 13 -13.41 21.41 6.62
C LYS A 13 -14.87 20.98 6.81
N SER A 14 -15.76 21.43 5.94
CA SER A 14 -17.18 21.07 6.03
C SER A 14 -17.43 19.57 5.85
N GLU A 15 -16.64 18.90 5.00
CA GLU A 15 -16.73 17.43 4.87
C GLU A 15 -16.18 16.72 6.11
N LEU A 16 -15.08 17.20 6.70
CA LEU A 16 -14.58 16.68 7.98
C LEU A 16 -15.61 16.84 9.11
N ASP A 17 -16.33 17.96 9.13
CA ASP A 17 -17.39 18.21 10.11
C ASP A 17 -18.54 17.20 9.99
N LYS A 18 -18.89 16.78 8.76
CA LYS A 18 -19.90 15.74 8.52
C LYS A 18 -19.42 14.33 8.88
N MET A 19 -18.12 14.08 8.73
CA MET A 19 -17.50 12.77 9.02
C MET A 19 -17.25 12.52 10.51
N LYS A 20 -17.34 13.58 11.32
CA LYS A 20 -17.16 13.56 12.76
C LYS A 20 -18.23 12.68 13.40
N GLN A 21 -17.81 11.65 14.12
CA GLN A 21 -18.71 10.79 14.88
C GLN A 21 -18.69 11.21 16.35
N ASN A 22 -19.84 11.42 16.98
CA ASN A 22 -19.94 11.85 18.39
C ASN A 22 -19.13 13.14 18.68
N GLN A 23 -18.40 13.16 19.81
CA GLN A 23 -17.55 14.27 20.24
C GLN A 23 -16.08 14.15 19.76
N GLU A 24 -15.84 13.50 18.61
CA GLU A 24 -14.49 13.26 18.08
C GLU A 24 -13.74 14.57 17.74
N THR A 25 -12.44 14.64 18.02
CA THR A 25 -11.62 15.82 17.66
C THR A 25 -11.20 15.76 16.19
N TYR A 26 -10.78 16.89 15.62
CA TYR A 26 -10.22 16.88 14.26
C TYR A 26 -8.98 15.98 14.15
N ASP A 27 -8.13 15.96 15.18
CA ASP A 27 -6.98 15.05 15.25
C ASP A 27 -7.41 13.58 15.22
N GLY A 28 -8.49 13.23 15.94
CA GLY A 28 -9.07 11.88 15.92
C GLY A 28 -9.55 11.47 14.52
N ILE A 29 -10.35 12.32 13.87
CA ILE A 29 -10.86 12.05 12.52
C ILE A 29 -9.71 11.91 11.53
N ILE A 30 -8.73 12.81 11.58
CA ILE A 30 -7.57 12.78 10.67
C ILE A 30 -6.78 11.48 10.86
N LYS A 31 -6.50 11.06 12.11
CA LYS A 31 -5.81 9.80 12.39
C LYS A 31 -6.58 8.58 11.88
N ARG A 32 -7.91 8.56 12.05
CA ARG A 32 -8.77 7.50 11.52
C ARG A 32 -8.72 7.43 10.00
N LEU A 33 -8.87 8.56 9.31
CA LEU A 33 -8.77 8.63 7.85
C LEU A 33 -7.38 8.20 7.34
N VAL A 34 -6.31 8.62 8.01
CA VAL A 34 -4.94 8.20 7.67
C VAL A 34 -4.78 6.69 7.84
N ALA A 35 -5.33 6.11 8.91
CA ALA A 35 -5.28 4.66 9.14
C ALA A 35 -6.08 3.88 8.08
N GLU A 36 -7.27 4.35 7.68
CA GLU A 36 -8.08 3.75 6.63
C GLU A 36 -7.36 3.78 5.27
N ILE A 37 -6.77 4.93 4.92
CA ILE A 37 -5.95 5.10 3.73
C ILE A 37 -4.77 4.13 3.79
N LYS A 38 -4.01 4.11 4.90
CA LYS A 38 -2.86 3.22 5.06
C LYS A 38 -3.25 1.76 4.87
N LYS A 39 -4.38 1.32 5.44
CA LYS A 39 -4.90 -0.05 5.26
C LYS A 39 -5.26 -0.34 3.80
N LYS A 40 -5.86 0.62 3.09
CA LYS A 40 -6.21 0.50 1.67
C LYS A 40 -4.97 0.36 0.79
N TYR A 41 -3.95 1.17 1.03
CA TYR A 41 -2.70 1.12 0.26
C TYR A 41 -1.83 -0.08 0.63
N GLN A 42 -1.82 -0.50 1.91
CA GLN A 42 -1.09 -1.69 2.36
C GLN A 42 -1.52 -2.95 1.60
N LYS A 43 -2.81 -3.12 1.28
CA LYS A 43 -3.27 -4.24 0.45
C LYS A 43 -2.73 -4.16 -0.98
N LYS A 44 -2.69 -2.96 -1.55
CA LYS A 44 -2.16 -2.73 -2.90
C LYS A 44 -0.65 -2.99 -2.95
N GLU A 45 0.09 -2.46 -1.98
CA GLU A 45 1.54 -2.66 -1.83
C GLU A 45 1.88 -4.13 -1.60
N LEU A 46 1.07 -4.86 -0.82
CA LEU A 46 1.24 -6.32 -0.65
C LEU A 46 1.03 -7.08 -1.96
N ILE A 47 -0.03 -6.76 -2.72
CA ILE A 47 -0.28 -7.41 -4.02
C ILE A 47 0.84 -7.12 -5.01
N GLU A 48 1.32 -5.87 -5.07
CA GLU A 48 2.44 -5.49 -5.93
C GLU A 48 3.73 -6.20 -5.51
N GLY A 49 4.03 -6.26 -4.21
CA GLY A 49 5.18 -6.98 -3.67
C GLY A 49 5.15 -8.48 -3.98
N TYR A 50 4.04 -9.17 -3.72
CA TYR A 50 3.90 -10.59 -4.05
C TYR A 50 3.92 -10.85 -5.56
N SER A 51 3.35 -9.95 -6.37
CA SER A 51 3.41 -10.08 -7.83
C SER A 51 4.83 -9.91 -8.36
N GLN A 52 5.64 -9.06 -7.72
CA GLN A 52 7.02 -8.85 -8.13
C GLN A 52 7.92 -10.02 -7.73
N ILE A 53 7.78 -10.52 -6.50
CA ILE A 53 8.49 -11.73 -6.04
C ILE A 53 8.14 -12.93 -6.94
N GLY A 54 6.86 -13.16 -7.24
CA GLY A 54 6.46 -14.27 -8.11
C GLY A 54 6.98 -14.16 -9.54
N LYS A 55 7.24 -12.95 -10.05
CA LYS A 55 7.90 -12.77 -11.36
C LYS A 55 9.40 -13.07 -11.30
N GLU A 56 10.05 -12.73 -10.20
CA GLU A 56 11.46 -13.06 -9.97
C GLU A 56 11.64 -14.57 -9.82
N ASP A 57 10.78 -15.23 -9.05
CA ASP A 57 10.76 -16.69 -8.88
C ASP A 57 10.53 -17.41 -10.22
N LEU A 58 9.58 -16.95 -11.03
CA LEU A 58 9.34 -17.50 -12.37
C LEU A 58 10.56 -17.35 -13.28
N LYS A 59 11.18 -16.17 -13.28
CA LYS A 59 12.37 -15.91 -14.09
C LYS A 59 13.56 -16.76 -13.65
N GLU A 60 13.71 -16.98 -12.35
CA GLU A 60 14.73 -17.89 -11.83
C GLU A 60 14.46 -19.32 -12.30
N LEU A 61 13.22 -19.81 -12.16
CA LEU A 61 12.81 -21.15 -12.58
C LEU A 61 13.03 -21.38 -14.09
N GLU A 62 12.65 -20.43 -14.94
CA GLU A 62 12.92 -20.45 -16.38
C GLU A 62 14.43 -20.50 -16.68
N GLY A 63 15.24 -19.80 -15.88
CA GLY A 63 16.70 -19.84 -15.97
C GLY A 63 17.29 -21.23 -15.68
N TRP A 64 16.79 -21.88 -14.62
CA TRP A 64 17.17 -23.25 -14.26
C TRP A 64 16.71 -24.28 -15.30
N GLU A 65 15.46 -24.18 -15.78
CA GLU A 65 14.95 -25.06 -16.84
C GLU A 65 15.84 -24.95 -18.09
N THR A 66 16.16 -23.73 -18.53
CA THR A 66 17.01 -23.50 -19.70
C THR A 66 18.44 -24.04 -19.52
N ALA A 67 18.95 -24.09 -18.29
CA ALA A 67 20.25 -24.70 -17.99
C ALA A 67 20.17 -26.24 -18.07
N THR A 68 19.11 -26.85 -17.54
CA THR A 68 18.90 -28.30 -17.61
C THR A 68 18.71 -28.81 -19.04
N TRP A 69 17.98 -28.09 -19.90
CA TRP A 69 17.83 -28.47 -21.32
C TRP A 69 19.15 -28.42 -22.08
N ARG A 70 20.01 -27.43 -21.78
CA ARG A 70 21.35 -27.35 -22.37
C ARG A 70 22.23 -28.50 -21.94
N ASP A 71 22.24 -28.88 -20.66
CA ASP A 71 23.06 -30.00 -20.19
C ASP A 71 22.64 -31.37 -20.78
N GLU A 72 21.39 -31.51 -21.22
CA GLU A 72 20.90 -32.71 -21.91
C GLU A 72 21.23 -32.73 -23.42
N GLU A 73 21.30 -31.59 -24.11
CA GLU A 73 21.67 -31.51 -25.53
C GLU A 73 23.15 -31.81 -25.82
N TRP A 74 24.04 -31.69 -24.81
CA TRP A 74 25.48 -31.95 -24.95
C TRP A 74 25.92 -33.34 -24.45
N LYS A 75 24.99 -34.26 -24.16
CA LYS A 75 25.25 -35.67 -23.83
C LYS A 75 25.07 -36.58 -25.05
#